data_AF-J0CL83-F1
#
_entry.id   AF-J0CL83-F1
#
_cell.length_a   1.000
_cell.length_b   1.000
_cell.length_c   1.000
_cell.angle_alpha   90.00
_cell.angle_beta   90.00
_cell.angle_gamma   90.00
#
_symmetry.space_group_name_H-M   'P 1'
#
loop_
_entity.id
_entity.type
_entity.pdbx_description
1 polymer ?
#
loop_
_entity_poly.entity_id
_entity_poly.type
_entity_poly.pdbx_seq_one_letter_code
_entity_poly.pdbx_strand_id
1 'polypeptide(L)'
;MITVYPTFNDTGQNDLSGENFALLVIRALVLPSSHFMGFYPYSVIELIVASPLASRIFSALISVLIFGSLLALANRRPAMIAAAMVLFGLSLLFTLVYPGGYRHQVLWLVFLIAITALTRRGAGVPGIEAVGGPVKFGRFCFLILLALQVVSGIERVNLAFVAEIPLSRSKDLGAFIQSRPDLKDAIIMADPDYLVEALPYYVSNRTYLLREERFGAIVRYTRNARLSLSLADILQTAHRLQQSEHVPVVILLSQRLDQIAAPVSLREKLRLATVPNAGRHFCLPERDKPRQAFGSGCRKR
;
A
#
# COMPACT_ATOMS: atom_id res chain seq x y z
N MET A 1 -11.09 15.22 20.63
CA MET A 1 -11.13 14.02 19.78
C MET A 1 -10.23 14.28 18.58
N ILE A 2 -9.07 13.62 18.49
CA ILE A 2 -8.15 13.76 17.36
C ILE A 2 -8.40 12.57 16.45
N THR A 3 -8.76 12.84 15.19
CA THR A 3 -8.88 11.80 14.16
C THR A 3 -7.49 11.58 13.55
N VAL A 4 -6.95 10.37 13.71
CA VAL A 4 -5.68 9.96 13.10
C VAL A 4 -6.00 9.07 11.91
N TYR A 5 -5.73 9.55 10.70
CA TYR A 5 -5.93 8.75 9.49
C TYR A 5 -4.81 7.70 9.35
N PRO A 6 -5.13 6.49 8.89
CA PRO A 6 -4.15 5.41 8.71
C PRO A 6 -2.98 5.80 7.81
N THR A 7 -1.77 5.34 8.18
CA THR A 7 -0.71 5.12 7.20
C THR A 7 -1.22 4.10 6.19
N PHE A 8 -1.24 4.46 4.90
CA PHE A 8 -1.70 3.59 3.82
C PHE A 8 -0.96 2.26 3.90
N ASN A 9 -1.66 1.20 4.32
CA ASN A 9 -1.17 -0.16 4.24
C ASN A 9 -1.78 -0.79 2.98
N ASP A 10 -0.93 -1.22 2.06
CA ASP A 10 -1.31 -1.81 0.76
C ASP A 10 -1.86 -3.25 0.93
N THR A 11 -2.35 -3.61 2.11
CA THR A 11 -2.78 -4.97 2.49
C THR A 11 -4.27 -5.23 2.28
N GLY A 12 -5.05 -4.23 1.86
CA GLY A 12 -6.45 -4.42 1.51
C GLY A 12 -6.58 -5.36 0.31
N GLN A 13 -7.22 -6.51 0.45
CA GLN A 13 -7.55 -7.37 -0.69
C GLN A 13 -8.89 -6.98 -1.30
N ASN A 14 -9.04 -7.16 -2.62
CA ASN A 14 -10.33 -7.01 -3.27
C ASN A 14 -11.26 -8.13 -2.78
N ASP A 15 -12.48 -7.80 -2.38
CA ASP A 15 -13.50 -8.82 -2.12
C ASP A 15 -14.05 -9.33 -3.45
N LEU A 16 -13.53 -10.47 -3.91
CA LEU A 16 -13.96 -11.12 -5.15
C LEU A 16 -15.16 -12.05 -4.94
N SER A 17 -15.78 -12.05 -3.75
CA SER A 17 -16.90 -12.95 -3.46
C SER A 17 -18.15 -12.52 -4.23
N GLY A 18 -18.68 -13.43 -5.05
CA GLY A 18 -19.88 -13.17 -5.88
C GLY A 18 -19.61 -12.69 -7.30
N GLU A 19 -18.36 -12.41 -7.67
CA GLU A 19 -17.98 -11.99 -9.02
C GLU A 19 -17.60 -13.19 -9.90
N ASN A 20 -17.90 -13.11 -11.20
CA ASN A 20 -17.46 -14.12 -12.16
C ASN A 20 -15.98 -13.92 -12.51
N PHE A 21 -15.13 -14.86 -12.11
CA PHE A 21 -13.68 -14.79 -12.31
C PHE A 21 -13.27 -14.52 -13.77
N ALA A 22 -13.92 -15.16 -14.74
CA ALA A 22 -13.60 -14.95 -16.15
C ALA A 22 -13.95 -13.52 -16.61
N LEU A 23 -15.10 -13.01 -16.16
CA LEU A 23 -15.50 -11.64 -16.47
C LEU A 23 -14.55 -10.61 -15.84
N LEU A 24 -14.09 -10.86 -14.61
CA LEU A 24 -13.09 -10.02 -13.94
C LEU A 24 -11.78 -9.96 -14.72
N VAL A 25 -11.27 -11.11 -15.16
CA VAL A 25 -10.05 -11.19 -15.97
C VAL A 25 -10.21 -10.44 -17.28
N ILE A 26 -11.32 -10.65 -18.01
CA ILE A 26 -11.58 -9.95 -19.27
C ILE A 26 -11.65 -8.44 -19.04
N ARG A 27 -12.36 -8.00 -18.00
CA ARG A 27 -12.49 -6.58 -17.67
C ARG A 27 -11.13 -5.94 -17.33
N ALA A 28 -10.29 -6.64 -16.56
CA ALA A 28 -8.94 -6.20 -16.21
C ALA A 28 -8.05 -5.99 -17.45
N LEU A 29 -8.21 -6.87 -18.44
CA LEU A 29 -7.43 -6.85 -19.67
C LEU A 29 -7.94 -5.82 -20.68
N VAL A 30 -9.25 -5.59 -20.77
CA VAL A 30 -9.84 -4.65 -21.74
C VAL A 30 -9.81 -3.22 -21.24
N LEU A 31 -9.94 -3.01 -19.92
CA LEU A 31 -10.11 -1.69 -19.32
C LEU A 31 -9.07 -1.46 -18.21
N PRO A 32 -7.76 -1.41 -18.52
CA PRO A 32 -6.73 -1.24 -17.50
C PRO A 32 -6.96 0.02 -16.67
N SER A 33 -7.51 1.10 -17.24
CA SER A 33 -7.74 2.37 -16.56
C SER A 33 -8.50 2.27 -15.24
N SER A 34 -9.43 1.30 -15.07
CA SER A 34 -10.15 1.12 -13.81
C SER A 34 -9.22 0.75 -12.66
N HIS A 35 -8.03 0.27 -12.96
CA HIS A 35 -6.98 -0.11 -12.03
C HIS A 35 -5.81 0.88 -11.97
N PHE A 36 -5.86 1.99 -12.73
CA PHE A 36 -4.85 3.05 -12.76
C PHE A 36 -5.42 4.42 -12.33
N MET A 37 -6.23 4.42 -11.26
CA MET A 37 -6.86 5.65 -10.76
C MET A 37 -5.87 6.73 -10.31
N GLY A 38 -4.64 6.34 -9.96
CA GLY A 38 -3.56 7.26 -9.63
C GLY A 38 -3.03 8.07 -10.82
N PHE A 39 -3.50 7.80 -12.04
CA PHE A 39 -3.18 8.62 -13.21
C PHE A 39 -4.12 9.82 -13.40
N TYR A 40 -5.23 9.88 -12.66
CA TYR A 40 -6.11 11.05 -12.70
C TYR A 40 -5.58 12.16 -11.77
N PRO A 41 -5.55 13.42 -12.24
CA PRO A 41 -5.46 14.58 -11.35
C PRO A 41 -6.61 14.57 -10.33
N TYR A 42 -6.39 15.13 -9.15
CA TYR A 42 -7.36 15.10 -8.05
C TYR A 42 -8.68 15.79 -8.43
N SER A 43 -8.58 16.92 -9.13
CA SER A 43 -9.71 17.66 -9.70
C SER A 43 -10.59 16.79 -10.62
N VAL A 44 -9.98 15.86 -11.36
CA VAL A 44 -10.71 14.93 -12.24
C VAL A 44 -11.38 13.82 -11.43
N ILE A 45 -10.76 13.37 -10.33
CA ILE A 45 -11.36 12.36 -9.44
C ILE A 45 -12.68 12.88 -8.85
N GLU A 46 -12.73 14.12 -8.38
CA GLU A 46 -13.97 14.72 -7.86
C GLU A 46 -15.10 14.71 -8.90
N LEU A 47 -14.77 15.08 -10.14
CA LEU A 47 -15.73 15.06 -11.25
C LEU A 47 -16.18 13.64 -11.61
N ILE A 48 -15.27 12.66 -11.61
CA ILE A 48 -15.56 11.24 -11.86
C ILE A 48 -16.52 10.68 -10.80
N VAL A 49 -16.32 11.06 -9.53
CA VAL A 49 -17.21 10.65 -8.42
C VAL A 49 -18.58 11.29 -8.56
N ALA A 50 -18.66 12.55 -9.00
CA ALA A 50 -19.92 13.26 -9.18
C ALA A 50 -20.75 12.77 -10.38
N SER A 51 -20.12 12.22 -11.43
CA SER A 51 -20.81 11.85 -12.66
C SER A 51 -20.40 10.46 -13.20
N PRO A 52 -21.34 9.48 -13.21
CA PRO A 52 -21.10 8.15 -13.79
C PRO A 52 -20.72 8.18 -15.27
N LEU A 53 -21.23 9.15 -16.02
CA LEU A 53 -20.88 9.31 -17.44
C LEU A 53 -19.44 9.79 -17.59
N ALA A 54 -19.03 10.78 -16.80
CA ALA A 54 -17.65 11.27 -16.79
C ALA A 54 -16.68 10.12 -16.44
N SER A 55 -17.00 9.32 -15.42
CA SER A 55 -16.23 8.13 -15.05
C SER A 55 -15.96 7.19 -16.22
N ARG A 56 -16.97 6.88 -17.03
CA ARG A 56 -16.85 6.01 -18.20
C ARG A 56 -15.97 6.64 -19.29
N ILE A 57 -16.17 7.91 -19.58
CA ILE A 57 -15.42 8.65 -20.61
C ILE A 57 -13.94 8.72 -20.22
N PHE A 58 -13.64 9.17 -19.00
CA PHE A 58 -12.27 9.29 -18.50
C PHE A 58 -11.56 7.93 -18.43
N SER A 59 -12.27 6.87 -18.02
CA SER A 59 -11.76 5.50 -18.07
C SER A 59 -11.37 5.08 -19.49
N ALA A 60 -12.27 5.29 -20.47
CA ALA A 60 -11.96 4.98 -21.86
C ALA A 60 -10.73 5.75 -22.37
N LEU A 61 -10.66 7.06 -22.08
CA LEU A 61 -9.53 7.91 -22.48
C LEU A 61 -8.19 7.45 -21.89
N ILE A 62 -8.14 7.18 -20.58
CA ILE A 62 -6.92 6.68 -19.95
C ILE A 62 -6.54 5.30 -20.47
N SER A 63 -7.51 4.42 -20.74
CA SER A 63 -7.22 3.11 -21.36
C SER A 63 -6.60 3.29 -22.74
N VAL A 64 -7.12 4.20 -23.56
CA VAL A 64 -6.54 4.55 -24.87
C VAL A 64 -5.13 5.10 -24.72
N LEU A 65 -4.87 5.96 -23.73
CA LEU A 65 -3.53 6.50 -23.49
C LEU A 65 -2.54 5.41 -23.04
N ILE A 66 -2.96 4.52 -22.14
CA ILE A 66 -2.14 3.40 -21.66
C ILE A 66 -1.81 2.44 -22.80
N PHE A 67 -2.82 1.94 -23.54
CA PHE A 67 -2.57 1.06 -24.68
C PHE A 67 -1.84 1.76 -25.81
N GLY A 68 -2.21 3.00 -26.11
CA GLY A 68 -1.56 3.83 -27.11
C GLY A 68 -0.07 3.99 -26.81
N SER A 69 0.30 4.14 -25.54
CA SER A 69 1.72 4.27 -25.15
C SER A 69 2.59 3.06 -25.53
N LEU A 70 2.02 1.85 -25.68
CA LEU A 70 2.74 0.68 -26.19
C LEU A 70 3.27 0.90 -27.62
N LEU A 71 2.52 1.64 -28.44
CA LEU A 71 2.89 1.91 -29.83
C LEU A 71 4.17 2.76 -29.94
N ALA A 72 4.61 3.41 -28.85
CA ALA A 72 5.92 4.07 -28.80
C ALA A 72 7.07 3.08 -29.06
N LEU A 73 6.84 1.78 -28.83
CA LEU A 73 7.78 0.68 -29.05
C LEU A 73 7.48 -0.12 -30.33
N ALA A 74 6.61 0.35 -31.24
CA ALA A 74 6.17 -0.42 -32.40
C ALA A 74 7.32 -0.86 -33.35
N ASN A 75 8.38 -0.05 -33.46
CA ASN A 75 9.58 -0.42 -34.24
C ASN A 75 10.44 -1.50 -33.55
N ARG A 76 10.15 -1.84 -32.28
CA ARG A 76 10.89 -2.79 -31.46
C ARG A 76 9.92 -3.84 -30.90
N ARG A 77 9.41 -4.72 -31.79
CA ARG A 77 8.39 -5.75 -31.45
C ARG A 77 8.69 -6.51 -30.15
N PRO A 78 9.91 -7.00 -29.87
CA PRO A 78 10.18 -7.70 -28.62
C PRO A 78 9.94 -6.83 -27.37
N ALA A 79 10.34 -5.55 -27.42
CA ALA A 79 10.12 -4.61 -26.32
C ALA A 79 8.63 -4.25 -26.15
N MET A 80 7.91 -4.09 -27.26
CA MET A 80 6.46 -3.86 -27.24
C MET A 80 5.71 -5.05 -26.62
N ILE A 81 6.08 -6.28 -26.98
CA ILE A 81 5.49 -7.50 -26.42
C ILE A 81 5.80 -7.60 -24.92
N ALA A 82 7.05 -7.35 -24.52
CA ALA A 82 7.42 -7.32 -23.10
C ALA A 82 6.61 -6.28 -22.31
N ALA A 83 6.44 -5.07 -22.86
CA ALA A 83 5.62 -4.03 -22.26
C ALA A 83 4.14 -4.43 -22.17
N ALA A 84 3.58 -5.06 -23.20
CA ALA A 84 2.21 -5.55 -23.16
C ALA A 84 2.02 -6.63 -22.08
N MET A 85 2.96 -7.57 -21.94
CA MET A 85 2.91 -8.59 -20.89
C MET A 85 2.98 -7.99 -19.48
N VAL A 86 3.84 -6.98 -19.27
CA VAL A 86 3.92 -6.28 -17.98
C VAL A 86 2.63 -5.52 -17.68
N LEU A 87 2.05 -4.83 -18.68
CA LEU A 87 0.78 -4.14 -18.51
C LEU A 87 -0.33 -5.11 -18.08
N PHE A 88 -0.47 -6.23 -18.79
CA PHE A 88 -1.47 -7.25 -18.44
C PHE A 88 -1.20 -7.88 -17.08
N GLY A 89 0.06 -8.16 -16.76
CA GLY A 89 0.46 -8.68 -15.45
C GLY A 89 0.10 -7.74 -14.31
N LEU A 90 0.38 -6.44 -14.46
CA LEU A 90 0.00 -5.41 -13.49
C LEU A 90 -1.52 -5.27 -13.37
N SER A 91 -2.26 -5.24 -14.49
CA SER A 91 -3.72 -5.20 -14.47
C SER A 91 -4.31 -6.39 -13.71
N LEU A 92 -3.88 -7.61 -14.03
CA LEU A 92 -4.34 -8.81 -13.35
C LEU A 92 -3.96 -8.82 -11.87
N LEU A 93 -2.75 -8.38 -11.52
CA LEU A 93 -2.33 -8.25 -10.14
C LEU A 93 -3.26 -7.30 -9.35
N PHE A 94 -3.57 -6.14 -9.93
CA PHE A 94 -4.42 -5.14 -9.28
C PHE A 94 -5.88 -5.53 -9.19
N THR A 95 -6.36 -6.37 -10.10
CA THR A 95 -7.72 -6.93 -10.04
C THR A 95 -7.80 -8.10 -9.05
N LEU A 96 -6.85 -9.04 -9.10
CA LEU A 96 -6.98 -10.33 -8.44
C LEU A 96 -6.35 -10.38 -7.03
N VAL A 97 -5.35 -9.55 -6.74
CA VAL A 97 -4.59 -9.65 -5.49
C VAL A 97 -4.92 -8.50 -4.54
N TYR A 98 -4.72 -7.25 -4.96
CA TYR A 98 -5.02 -6.07 -4.15
C TYR A 98 -5.17 -4.83 -5.05
N PRO A 99 -5.99 -3.82 -4.69
CA PRO A 99 -6.12 -2.62 -5.48
C PRO A 99 -4.80 -1.84 -5.45
N GLY A 100 -4.18 -1.66 -6.61
CA GLY A 100 -2.92 -0.93 -6.73
C GLY A 100 -3.09 0.53 -6.28
N GLY A 101 -2.29 0.97 -5.32
CA GLY A 101 -2.12 2.38 -5.01
C GLY A 101 -1.26 3.11 -6.06
N TYR A 102 -1.17 4.45 -5.94
CA TYR A 102 -0.37 5.30 -6.82
C TYR A 102 1.06 4.76 -7.04
N ARG A 103 1.73 4.32 -5.96
CA ARG A 103 3.10 3.79 -6.01
C ARG A 103 3.23 2.57 -6.92
N HIS A 104 2.22 1.71 -6.92
CA HIS A 104 2.20 0.48 -7.73
C HIS A 104 1.81 0.77 -9.18
N GLN A 105 0.85 1.67 -9.39
CA GLN A 105 0.39 2.06 -10.73
C GLN A 105 1.48 2.79 -11.52
N VAL A 106 2.29 3.65 -10.88
CA VAL A 106 3.39 4.38 -11.53
C VAL A 106 4.52 3.46 -12.00
N LEU A 107 4.62 2.24 -11.48
CA LEU A 107 5.59 1.25 -11.98
C LEU A 107 5.43 0.99 -13.48
N TRP A 108 4.22 1.13 -14.03
CA TRP A 108 4.00 1.09 -15.47
C TRP A 108 4.82 2.13 -16.24
N LEU A 109 4.82 3.38 -15.77
CA LEU A 109 5.55 4.47 -16.42
C LEU A 109 7.04 4.32 -16.24
N VAL A 110 7.49 3.92 -15.04
CA VAL A 110 8.90 3.62 -14.77
C VAL A 110 9.40 2.52 -15.69
N PHE A 111 8.60 1.46 -15.88
CA PHE A 111 8.91 0.38 -16.81
C PHE A 111 9.02 0.88 -18.25
N LEU A 112 8.06 1.67 -18.74
CA LEU A 112 8.10 2.24 -20.08
C LEU A 112 9.33 3.13 -20.31
N ILE A 113 9.71 3.94 -19.33
CA ILE A 113 10.93 4.77 -19.38
C ILE A 113 12.16 3.87 -19.48
N ALA A 114 12.25 2.86 -18.61
CA ALA A 114 13.39 1.94 -18.56
C ALA A 114 13.55 1.14 -19.86
N ILE A 115 12.48 0.53 -20.37
CA ILE A 115 12.54 -0.27 -21.62
C ILE A 115 12.83 0.61 -22.83
N THR A 116 12.32 1.85 -22.87
CA THR A 116 12.63 2.82 -23.92
C THR A 116 14.11 3.25 -23.86
N ALA A 117 14.65 3.49 -22.66
CA ALA A 117 16.06 3.82 -22.48
C ALA A 117 16.97 2.65 -22.88
N LEU A 118 16.61 1.42 -22.51
CA LEU A 118 17.38 0.22 -22.82
C LEU A 118 17.42 -0.06 -24.33
N THR A 119 16.27 0.02 -25.00
CA THR A 119 16.16 -0.21 -26.45
C THR A 119 16.89 0.85 -27.28
N ARG A 120 17.12 2.05 -26.74
CA ARG A 120 17.98 3.07 -27.36
C ARG A 120 19.47 2.74 -27.24
N ARG A 121 19.90 2.12 -26.15
CA ARG A 121 21.32 1.77 -25.92
C ARG A 121 21.78 0.53 -26.70
N GLY A 122 20.88 -0.44 -26.90
CA GLY A 122 21.17 -1.64 -27.69
C GLY A 122 21.18 -1.44 -29.21
N ALA A 123 20.76 -0.26 -29.69
CA ALA A 123 20.75 0.07 -31.11
C ALA A 123 22.13 0.65 -31.53
N GLY A 124 23.11 -0.23 -31.76
CA GLY A 124 24.48 0.14 -32.16
C GLY A 124 24.65 0.76 -33.55
N VAL A 125 23.63 1.35 -34.17
CA VAL A 125 23.75 2.03 -35.47
C VAL A 125 22.82 3.26 -35.49
N PRO A 126 23.32 4.48 -35.79
CA PRO A 126 22.48 5.66 -35.95
C PRO A 126 21.79 5.60 -37.31
N GLY A 127 20.77 4.77 -37.42
CA GLY A 127 19.75 4.90 -38.46
C GLY A 127 18.71 5.87 -37.95
N ILE A 128 18.60 7.04 -38.58
CA ILE A 128 17.41 7.90 -38.47
C ILE A 128 16.27 7.11 -39.14
N GLU A 129 15.75 6.09 -38.46
CA GLU A 129 14.57 5.39 -38.93
C GLU A 129 13.42 6.38 -38.91
N ALA A 130 12.77 6.55 -40.07
CA ALA A 130 11.57 7.35 -40.18
C ALA A 130 10.57 6.89 -39.11
N VAL A 131 10.25 7.80 -38.19
CA VAL A 131 9.33 7.50 -37.10
C VAL A 131 7.95 7.31 -37.72
N GLY A 132 7.54 6.06 -37.89
CA GLY A 132 6.22 5.71 -38.41
C GLY A 132 5.11 6.38 -37.60
N GLY A 133 3.98 6.65 -38.25
CA GLY A 133 2.79 7.25 -37.62
C GLY A 133 2.41 6.61 -36.27
N PRO A 134 2.38 5.26 -36.14
CA PRO A 134 2.08 4.59 -34.88
C PRO A 134 3.04 4.94 -33.73
N VAL A 135 4.34 5.07 -34.02
CA VAL A 135 5.34 5.41 -33.00
C VAL A 135 5.17 6.85 -32.53
N LYS A 136 4.85 7.79 -33.43
CA LYS A 136 4.55 9.18 -33.05
C LYS A 136 3.33 9.24 -32.15
N PHE A 137 2.26 8.55 -32.53
CA PHE A 137 1.04 8.46 -31.74
C PHE A 137 1.30 7.87 -30.35
N GLY A 138 2.03 6.75 -30.26
CA GLY A 138 2.32 6.14 -28.96
C GLY A 138 3.22 7.01 -28.08
N ARG A 139 4.20 7.72 -28.66
CA ARG A 139 5.00 8.72 -27.92
C ARG A 139 4.13 9.86 -27.40
N PHE A 140 3.17 10.33 -28.20
CA PHE A 140 2.22 11.35 -27.78
C PHE A 140 1.35 10.89 -26.61
N CYS A 141 0.78 9.68 -26.68
CA CYS A 141 0.03 9.08 -25.57
C CYS A 141 0.89 8.98 -24.29
N PHE A 142 2.14 8.51 -24.43
CA PHE A 142 3.07 8.43 -23.31
C PHE A 142 3.40 9.80 -22.70
N LEU A 143 3.62 10.83 -23.53
CA LEU A 143 3.87 12.20 -23.07
C LEU A 143 2.67 12.79 -22.31
N ILE A 144 1.45 12.51 -22.78
CA ILE A 144 0.23 12.92 -22.05
C ILE A 144 0.19 12.24 -20.67
N LEU A 145 0.42 10.92 -20.59
CA LEU A 145 0.45 10.22 -19.31
C LEU A 145 1.49 10.82 -18.36
N LEU A 146 2.68 11.14 -18.87
CA LEU A 146 3.75 11.77 -18.09
C LEU A 146 3.34 13.17 -17.61
N ALA A 147 2.73 13.98 -18.48
CA ALA A 147 2.23 15.30 -18.11
C ALA A 147 1.17 15.23 -17.00
N LEU A 148 0.24 14.27 -17.08
CA LEU A 148 -0.74 14.02 -16.03
C LEU A 148 -0.07 13.67 -14.69
N GLN A 149 1.04 12.92 -14.70
CA GLN A 149 1.81 12.64 -13.47
C GLN A 149 2.46 13.88 -12.89
N VAL A 150 3.00 14.76 -13.73
CA VAL A 150 3.58 16.02 -13.27
C VAL A 150 2.50 16.88 -12.61
N VAL A 151 1.34 17.02 -13.24
CA VAL A 151 0.20 17.77 -12.68
C VAL A 151 -0.25 17.16 -11.35
N SER A 152 -0.48 15.85 -11.29
CA SER A 152 -0.86 15.16 -10.05
C SER A 152 0.20 15.31 -8.95
N GLY A 153 1.48 15.27 -9.32
CA GLY A 153 2.59 15.52 -8.40
C GLY A 153 2.57 16.94 -7.83
N ILE A 154 2.36 17.95 -8.68
CA ILE A 154 2.25 19.36 -8.26
C ILE A 154 1.05 19.56 -7.34
N GLU A 155 -0.12 19.00 -7.67
CA GLU A 155 -1.31 19.06 -6.81
C GLU A 155 -1.02 18.46 -5.42
N ARG A 156 -0.34 17.32 -5.35
CA ARG A 156 0.02 16.67 -4.07
C ARG A 156 1.02 17.49 -3.26
N VAL A 157 2.02 18.08 -3.92
CA VAL A 157 2.97 18.99 -3.28
C VAL A 157 2.24 20.22 -2.74
N ASN A 158 1.37 20.82 -3.54
CA ASN A 158 0.58 21.98 -3.14
C ASN A 158 -0.31 21.65 -1.92
N LEU A 159 -1.00 20.51 -1.92
CA LEU A 159 -1.78 20.05 -0.78
C LEU A 159 -0.92 19.82 0.48
N ALA A 160 0.30 19.31 0.32
CA ALA A 160 1.20 19.08 1.45
C ALA A 160 1.74 20.38 2.06
N PHE A 161 2.07 21.38 1.24
CA PHE A 161 2.72 22.62 1.70
C PHE A 161 1.74 23.76 1.99
N VAL A 162 0.64 23.87 1.26
CA VAL A 162 -0.31 24.99 1.36
C VAL A 162 -1.54 24.63 2.18
N ALA A 163 -2.04 23.40 2.08
CA ALA A 163 -3.21 22.95 2.84
C ALA A 163 -2.85 22.31 4.20
N GLU A 164 -1.56 22.35 4.60
CA GLU A 164 -1.01 21.79 5.85
C GLU A 164 -1.49 20.37 6.17
N ILE A 165 -1.81 19.57 5.14
CA ILE A 165 -2.19 18.17 5.35
C ILE A 165 -0.92 17.43 5.79
N PRO A 166 -0.84 16.93 7.03
CA PRO A 166 0.36 16.33 7.57
C PRO A 166 0.75 15.09 6.77
N LEU A 167 1.99 15.12 6.27
CA LEU A 167 2.59 14.04 5.50
C LEU A 167 2.71 12.73 6.31
N SER A 168 2.75 12.83 7.65
CA SER A 168 2.76 11.68 8.56
C SER A 168 1.92 11.97 9.82
N ARG A 169 0.68 11.49 9.84
CA ARG A 169 -0.21 11.62 11.01
C ARG A 169 0.34 10.90 12.26
N SER A 170 1.18 9.88 12.08
CA SER A 170 1.91 9.23 13.18
C SER A 170 2.90 10.18 13.86
N LYS A 171 3.49 11.13 13.10
CA LYS A 171 4.34 12.18 13.66
C LYS A 171 3.54 13.12 14.54
N ASP A 172 2.37 13.56 14.09
CA ASP A 172 1.48 14.45 14.87
C ASP A 172 1.01 13.77 16.16
N LEU A 173 0.62 12.49 16.07
CA LEU A 173 0.26 11.70 17.24
C LEU A 173 1.46 11.56 18.19
N GLY A 174 2.66 11.34 17.65
CA GLY A 174 3.88 11.32 18.45
C GLY A 174 4.12 12.64 19.19
N ALA A 175 3.99 13.77 18.50
CA ALA A 175 4.10 15.10 19.10
C ALA A 175 3.01 15.34 20.18
N PHE A 176 1.78 14.90 19.93
CA PHE A 176 0.69 14.97 20.90
C PHE A 176 1.01 14.18 22.17
N ILE A 177 1.50 12.94 22.04
CA ILE A 177 1.89 12.11 23.19
C ILE A 177 3.06 12.75 23.95
N GLN A 178 4.07 13.25 23.24
CA GLN A 178 5.22 13.93 23.86
C GLN A 178 4.82 15.21 24.61
N SER A 179 3.77 15.91 24.16
CA SER A 179 3.25 17.10 24.84
C SER A 179 2.50 16.79 26.14
N ARG A 180 2.23 15.50 26.43
CA ARG A 180 1.41 15.04 27.53
C ARG A 180 2.18 14.10 28.46
N PRO A 181 2.70 14.59 29.61
CA PRO A 181 3.43 13.77 30.55
C PRO A 181 2.64 12.56 31.07
N ASP A 182 1.30 12.70 31.16
CA ASP A 182 0.38 11.63 31.56
C ASP A 182 0.32 10.46 30.56
N LEU A 183 0.72 10.68 29.30
CA LEU A 183 0.72 9.67 28.25
C LEU A 183 2.11 9.09 27.94
N LYS A 184 3.16 9.52 28.65
CA LYS A 184 4.54 9.11 28.36
C LYS A 184 4.74 7.60 28.37
N ASP A 185 4.08 6.91 29.28
CA ASP A 185 4.19 5.45 29.47
C ASP A 185 2.90 4.70 29.06
N ALA A 186 1.99 5.39 28.37
CA ALA A 186 0.73 4.81 27.94
C ALA A 186 0.94 3.65 26.96
N ILE A 187 0.08 2.64 27.03
CA ILE A 187 0.02 1.57 26.05
C ILE A 187 -0.80 2.03 24.86
N ILE A 188 -0.25 1.95 23.66
CA ILE A 188 -0.94 2.32 22.43
C ILE A 188 -1.42 1.05 21.74
N MET A 189 -2.72 0.95 21.52
CA MET A 189 -3.33 -0.13 20.75
C MET A 189 -4.12 0.45 19.59
N ALA A 190 -4.25 -0.32 18.50
CA ALA A 190 -4.93 0.20 17.32
C ALA A 190 -5.69 -0.86 16.54
N ASP A 191 -6.81 -0.45 15.95
CA ASP A 191 -7.52 -1.23 14.94
C ASP A 191 -7.69 -0.43 13.64
N PRO A 192 -7.11 -0.90 12.53
CA PRO A 192 -6.26 -2.09 12.39
C PRO A 192 -4.85 -1.92 12.97
N ASP A 193 -4.19 -3.04 13.27
CA ASP A 193 -2.89 -3.09 13.95
C ASP A 193 -1.76 -2.33 13.21
N TYR A 194 -1.86 -2.17 11.88
CA TYR A 194 -0.83 -1.48 11.11
C TYR A 194 -0.74 0.02 11.39
N LEU A 195 -1.75 0.61 12.05
CA LEU A 195 -1.76 2.01 12.47
C LEU A 195 -0.60 2.36 13.40
N VAL A 196 -0.10 1.38 14.18
CA VAL A 196 0.99 1.60 15.13
C VAL A 196 2.38 1.36 14.53
N GLU A 197 2.50 0.82 13.31
CA GLU A 197 3.81 0.43 12.74
C GLU A 197 4.78 1.60 12.59
N ALA A 198 4.28 2.79 12.28
CA ALA A 198 5.10 3.98 12.11
C ALA A 198 5.35 4.75 13.44
N LEU A 199 4.68 4.40 14.53
CA LEU A 199 4.82 5.12 15.81
C LEU A 199 6.18 4.97 16.50
N PRO A 200 6.85 3.80 16.48
CA PRO A 200 8.16 3.62 17.10
C PRO A 200 9.23 4.61 16.61
N TYR A 201 9.05 5.22 15.43
CA TYR A 201 9.94 6.27 14.93
C TYR A 201 9.80 7.61 15.67
N TYR A 202 8.69 7.84 16.36
CA TYR A 202 8.35 9.11 16.99
C TYR A 202 8.20 9.03 18.51
N VAL A 203 7.75 7.89 19.05
CA VAL A 203 7.55 7.70 20.48
C VAL A 203 8.00 6.31 20.93
N SER A 204 8.46 6.20 22.18
CA SER A 204 8.93 4.95 22.78
C SER A 204 7.84 4.17 23.53
N ASN A 205 6.58 4.60 23.42
CA ASN A 205 5.45 3.95 24.07
C ASN A 205 5.31 2.48 23.65
N ARG A 206 4.86 1.63 24.59
CA ARG A 206 4.59 0.22 24.30
C ARG A 206 3.37 0.11 23.39
N THR A 207 3.49 -0.64 22.31
CA THR A 207 2.40 -0.91 21.39
C THR A 207 1.82 -2.30 21.61
N TYR A 208 0.49 -2.41 21.57
CA TYR A 208 -0.24 -3.67 21.69
C TYR A 208 -1.03 -3.94 20.41
N LEU A 209 -0.76 -5.08 19.79
CA LEU A 209 -1.39 -5.54 18.56
C LEU A 209 -2.64 -6.33 18.94
N LEU A 210 -3.81 -5.76 18.65
CA LEU A 210 -5.10 -6.30 19.07
C LEU A 210 -5.39 -7.65 18.42
N ARG A 211 -5.06 -7.81 17.14
CA ARG A 211 -5.43 -9.01 16.39
C ARG A 211 -4.54 -10.19 16.71
N GLU A 212 -3.31 -9.93 17.15
CA GLU A 212 -2.35 -10.93 17.63
C GLU A 212 -2.36 -11.10 19.16
N GLU A 213 -3.11 -10.27 19.88
CA GLU A 213 -3.17 -10.22 21.35
C GLU A 213 -1.79 -10.21 22.03
N ARG A 214 -0.88 -9.36 21.53
CA ARG A 214 0.49 -9.27 22.07
C ARG A 214 1.07 -7.87 22.02
N PHE A 215 2.07 -7.63 22.86
CA PHE A 215 2.94 -6.48 22.71
C PHE A 215 3.86 -6.65 21.49
N GLY A 216 4.08 -5.55 20.77
CA GLY A 216 5.02 -5.49 19.66
C GLY A 216 4.74 -4.34 18.71
N ALA A 217 5.79 -3.94 18.00
CA ALA A 217 5.76 -2.83 17.05
C ALA A 217 5.59 -3.27 15.59
N ILE A 218 5.67 -4.58 15.32
CA ILE A 218 5.65 -5.15 13.97
C ILE A 218 4.44 -6.06 13.86
N VAL A 219 3.55 -5.77 12.91
CA VAL A 219 2.41 -6.62 12.59
C VAL A 219 2.92 -7.84 11.82
N ARG A 220 2.54 -9.03 12.28
CA ARG A 220 2.82 -10.27 11.57
C ARG A 220 1.59 -10.66 10.78
N TYR A 221 1.79 -10.87 9.49
CA TYR A 221 0.80 -11.55 8.65
C TYR A 221 0.74 -13.01 9.08
N THR A 222 -0.19 -13.35 9.97
CA THR A 222 -0.41 -14.72 10.47
C THR A 222 -1.86 -15.14 10.25
N ARG A 223 -2.08 -16.44 10.03
CA ARG A 223 -3.43 -17.03 9.93
C ARG A 223 -4.16 -17.06 11.27
N ASN A 224 -3.43 -16.89 12.38
CA ASN A 224 -3.98 -16.95 13.73
C ASN A 224 -4.46 -15.60 14.26
N ALA A 225 -4.40 -14.54 13.44
CA ALA A 225 -4.86 -13.21 13.85
C ALA A 225 -6.40 -13.14 13.83
N ARG A 226 -6.98 -12.39 14.78
CA ARG A 226 -8.41 -12.09 14.78
C ARG A 226 -8.75 -11.21 13.57
N LEU A 227 -9.51 -11.75 12.62
CA LEU A 227 -9.89 -11.04 11.40
C LEU A 227 -11.08 -10.08 11.60
N SER A 228 -11.87 -10.29 12.64
CA SER A 228 -12.98 -9.43 13.05
C SER A 228 -12.84 -9.04 14.52
N LEU A 229 -12.91 -7.74 14.79
CA LEU A 229 -12.96 -7.17 16.12
C LEU A 229 -14.19 -6.27 16.20
N SER A 230 -14.99 -6.43 17.26
CA SER A 230 -16.03 -5.47 17.58
C SER A 230 -15.46 -4.34 18.44
N LEU A 231 -16.13 -3.18 18.46
CA LEU A 231 -15.76 -2.09 19.37
C LEU A 231 -15.79 -2.55 20.85
N ALA A 232 -16.72 -3.44 21.19
CA ALA A 232 -16.79 -4.04 22.53
C ALA A 232 -15.52 -4.86 22.86
N ASP A 233 -15.02 -5.67 21.92
CA ASP A 233 -13.77 -6.41 22.09
C ASP A 233 -12.57 -5.48 22.34
N ILE A 234 -12.52 -4.37 21.59
CA ILE A 234 -11.45 -3.37 21.69
C ILE A 234 -11.48 -2.71 23.07
N LEU A 235 -12.66 -2.24 23.52
CA LEU A 235 -12.81 -1.58 24.81
C LEU A 235 -12.56 -2.55 25.99
N GLN A 236 -13.04 -3.79 25.89
CA GLN A 236 -12.76 -4.81 26.90
C GLN A 236 -11.26 -5.09 27.01
N THR A 237 -10.56 -5.18 25.88
CA THR A 237 -9.11 -5.36 25.85
C THR A 237 -8.38 -4.17 26.47
N ALA A 238 -8.81 -2.95 26.15
CA ALA A 238 -8.25 -1.74 26.73
C ALA A 238 -8.43 -1.68 28.25
N HIS A 239 -9.62 -2.00 28.76
CA HIS A 239 -9.88 -2.07 30.21
C HIS A 239 -9.03 -3.13 30.90
N ARG A 240 -8.90 -4.31 30.30
CA ARG A 240 -8.05 -5.38 30.84
C ARG A 240 -6.60 -4.92 30.93
N LEU A 241 -6.06 -4.30 29.87
CA LEU A 241 -4.69 -3.78 29.85
C LEU A 241 -4.49 -2.66 30.89
N GLN A 242 -5.45 -1.75 31.00
CA GLN A 242 -5.41 -0.68 31.99
C GLN A 242 -5.39 -1.24 33.42
N GLN A 243 -6.21 -2.24 33.70
CA GLN A 243 -6.29 -2.90 35.02
C GLN A 243 -5.04 -3.72 35.34
N SER A 244 -4.45 -4.40 34.36
CA SER A 244 -3.26 -5.22 34.60
C SER A 244 -1.98 -4.40 34.70
N GLU A 245 -1.82 -3.40 33.83
CA GLU A 245 -0.58 -2.65 33.69
C GLU A 245 -0.57 -1.33 34.48
N HIS A 246 -1.72 -0.89 34.99
CA HIS A 246 -1.88 0.34 35.78
C HIS A 246 -1.38 1.60 35.07
N VAL A 247 -1.45 1.61 33.73
CA VAL A 247 -1.07 2.75 32.88
C VAL A 247 -2.23 3.13 31.95
N PRO A 248 -2.28 4.38 31.45
CA PRO A 248 -3.29 4.78 30.49
C PRO A 248 -3.17 3.96 29.19
N VAL A 249 -4.31 3.74 28.54
CA VAL A 249 -4.38 3.06 27.24
C VAL A 249 -4.90 4.03 26.20
N VAL A 250 -4.16 4.20 25.11
CA VAL A 250 -4.53 5.01 23.96
C VAL A 250 -5.01 4.08 22.85
N ILE A 251 -6.25 4.28 22.40
CA ILE A 251 -6.86 3.49 21.33
C ILE A 251 -6.85 4.30 20.04
N LEU A 252 -6.24 3.76 18.99
CA LEU A 252 -6.26 4.35 17.64
C LEU A 252 -7.24 3.59 16.77
N LEU A 253 -8.15 4.31 16.14
CA LEU A 253 -9.14 3.74 15.23
C LEU A 253 -8.94 4.38 13.85
N SER A 254 -9.00 3.55 12.81
CA SER A 254 -8.99 4.04 11.42
C SER A 254 -10.25 4.83 11.07
N GLN A 255 -11.35 4.56 11.77
CA GLN A 255 -12.66 5.16 11.54
C GLN A 255 -13.01 6.19 12.61
N ARG A 256 -13.73 7.21 12.18
CA ARG A 256 -14.32 8.23 13.04
C ARG A 256 -15.59 7.71 13.70
N LEU A 257 -15.57 7.56 15.02
CA LEU A 257 -16.74 7.09 15.79
C LEU A 257 -17.97 7.99 15.61
N ASP A 258 -17.77 9.29 15.39
CA ASP A 258 -18.85 10.27 15.17
C ASP A 258 -19.51 10.16 13.79
N GLN A 259 -18.92 9.38 12.87
CA GLN A 259 -19.43 9.18 11.52
C GLN A 259 -20.13 7.81 11.33
N ILE A 260 -20.16 6.97 12.37
CA ILE A 260 -20.77 5.64 12.32
C ILE A 260 -22.22 5.74 12.81
N ALA A 261 -23.16 5.90 11.87
CA ALA A 261 -24.60 6.00 12.18
C ALA A 261 -25.29 4.63 12.37
N ALA A 262 -24.65 3.53 11.95
CA ALA A 262 -25.18 2.17 12.05
C ALA A 262 -24.03 1.16 12.28
N PRO A 263 -24.30 -0.05 12.83
CA PRO A 263 -23.28 -1.08 12.98
C PRO A 263 -22.66 -1.45 11.63
N VAL A 264 -21.36 -1.20 11.46
CA VAL A 264 -20.61 -1.59 10.26
C VAL A 264 -19.68 -2.74 10.60
N SER A 265 -19.84 -3.88 9.94
CA SER A 265 -18.87 -4.98 10.01
C SER A 265 -17.86 -4.85 8.87
N LEU A 266 -16.62 -4.47 9.19
CA LEU A 266 -15.53 -4.47 8.24
C LEU A 266 -14.79 -5.81 8.33
N ARG A 267 -14.76 -6.56 7.23
CA ARG A 267 -14.05 -7.84 7.15
C ARG A 267 -12.70 -7.63 6.48
N GLU A 268 -11.64 -7.65 7.27
CA GLU A 268 -10.28 -7.69 6.74
C GLU A 268 -9.91 -9.13 6.34
N LYS A 269 -9.45 -9.30 5.10
CA LYS A 269 -8.92 -10.59 4.60
C LYS A 269 -7.41 -10.46 4.43
N LEU A 270 -6.65 -11.03 5.36
CA LEU A 270 -5.21 -11.19 5.24
C LEU A 270 -4.90 -12.57 4.68
N ARG A 271 -4.61 -12.68 3.38
CA ARG A 271 -4.23 -13.95 2.75
C ARG A 271 -2.74 -13.91 2.37
N LEU A 272 -1.92 -14.62 3.14
CA LEU A 272 -0.51 -14.86 2.83
C LEU A 272 -0.37 -15.58 1.47
N ALA A 273 0.52 -15.07 0.62
CA ALA A 273 1.24 -15.94 -0.32
C ALA A 273 1.95 -17.02 0.51
N THR A 274 1.80 -18.27 0.12
CA THR A 274 2.37 -19.45 0.78
C THR A 274 3.87 -19.28 1.00
N VAL A 275 4.27 -19.03 2.24
CA VAL A 275 5.64 -19.32 2.70
C VAL A 275 5.64 -20.79 3.10
N PRO A 276 6.50 -21.65 2.51
CA PRO A 276 6.63 -23.02 2.97
C PRO A 276 7.07 -23.01 4.43
N ASN A 277 6.44 -23.84 5.25
CA ASN A 277 6.85 -24.13 6.62
C ASN A 277 8.33 -24.56 6.63
N ALA A 278 9.25 -23.63 6.88
CA ALA A 278 10.59 -23.96 7.33
C ALA A 278 10.57 -23.99 8.86
N GLY A 279 10.99 -25.13 9.40
CA GLY A 279 10.83 -25.53 10.79
C GLY A 279 11.37 -24.54 11.82
N ARG A 280 10.75 -24.66 12.99
CA ARG A 280 11.09 -24.11 14.31
C ARG A 280 12.60 -24.06 14.57
N HIS A 281 13.06 -23.00 15.24
CA HIS A 281 13.73 -23.03 16.54
C HIS A 281 14.17 -21.60 16.87
N PHE A 282 13.45 -20.91 17.75
CA PHE A 282 13.92 -19.65 18.33
C PHE A 282 14.21 -19.91 19.81
N CYS A 283 15.49 -19.91 20.17
CA CYS A 283 15.97 -19.97 21.54
C CYS A 283 15.64 -18.63 22.24
N LEU A 284 15.02 -18.73 23.41
CA LEU A 284 14.95 -17.62 24.36
C LEU A 284 16.36 -17.42 24.97
N PRO A 285 16.83 -16.19 25.19
CA PRO A 285 18.04 -15.95 25.95
C PRO A 285 17.72 -16.13 27.44
N GLU A 286 18.28 -17.17 28.04
CA GLU A 286 18.30 -17.41 29.48
C GLU A 286 19.25 -16.38 30.13
N ARG A 287 18.71 -15.56 31.02
CA ARG A 287 19.50 -14.72 31.94
C ARG A 287 19.93 -15.56 33.15
N ASP A 288 21.08 -15.17 33.69
CA ASP A 288 21.67 -15.57 34.97
C ASP A 288 22.43 -16.89 35.05
N LYS A 289 23.76 -16.81 34.81
CA LYS A 289 24.78 -17.33 35.74
C LYS A 289 26.19 -16.78 35.43
N PRO A 290 27.02 -16.53 36.46
CA PRO A 290 28.33 -15.91 36.32
C PRO A 290 29.37 -16.89 35.76
N ARG A 291 30.26 -16.38 34.89
CA ARG A 291 31.41 -17.09 34.35
C ARG A 291 32.45 -17.37 35.44
N GLN A 292 32.61 -18.63 35.81
CA GLN A 292 33.87 -19.17 36.31
C GLN A 292 34.56 -19.96 35.19
N ALA A 293 35.88 -20.07 35.33
CA ALA A 293 36.85 -20.40 34.31
C ALA A 293 36.92 -21.89 33.91
N PHE A 294 37.73 -22.11 32.88
CA PHE A 294 38.40 -23.34 32.45
C PHE A 294 37.72 -24.31 31.47
N GLY A 295 38.49 -24.68 30.45
CA GLY A 295 38.56 -26.08 30.02
C GLY A 295 38.15 -26.40 28.58
N SER A 296 39.07 -26.17 27.64
CA SER A 296 39.47 -27.09 26.56
C SER A 296 38.51 -28.21 26.09
N GLY A 297 38.27 -28.25 24.76
CA GLY A 297 38.22 -29.51 24.01
C GLY A 297 36.92 -29.81 23.27
N CYS A 298 36.76 -29.27 22.05
CA CYS A 298 35.73 -29.72 21.11
C CYS A 298 36.36 -30.67 20.08
N ARG A 299 36.00 -31.96 20.14
CA ARG A 299 36.36 -33.01 19.17
C ARG A 299 35.13 -33.26 18.28
N LYS A 300 35.35 -33.17 16.96
CA LYS A 300 34.36 -33.40 15.89
C LYS A 300 33.71 -34.79 15.98
N ARG A 301 32.39 -34.83 15.80
CA ARG A 301 31.68 -35.64 14.77
C ARG A 301 30.38 -34.93 14.41
#